data_AF-A0A1A0R5P9-F1
#
_entry.id   AF-A0A1A0R5P9-F1
#
_cell.length_a   1.000
_cell.length_b   1.000
_cell.length_c   1.000
_cell.angle_alpha   90.00
_cell.angle_beta   90.00
_cell.angle_gamma   90.00
#
_symmetry.space_group_name_H-M   'P 1'
#
loop_
_entity.id
_entity.type
_entity.pdbx_description
1 polymer ?
#
loop_
_entity_poly.entity_id
_entity_poly.type
_entity_poly.pdbx_seq_one_letter_code
_entity_poly.pdbx_strand_id
1 'polypeptide(L)'
;MRFVSATGFVLDDVYVTELFYPQVFHPDKDPDRLRITWTVEIKPLAVDEILWAAFMPDVVMGRQMRINRRVNGAFKVQPLRIGTGHRDIPATGEPEWDPVLDEFDRVRGEFITAHPTAADYAAVVERPPDGIAPNRALTRTVTALIAAGRNADAAGLADEAIARGERGGMSSTVDVLKYLAAYAKGPAAYAAFTDSLTPTHDYQVLCETDRTISNDLIREHHRGIIGHHLRSMDGADPWAIVLSARPPRGVVADFSTSLYLQAAGTAEAMAIEFCRPGGADIGAVSVRSVVGHPHSGPVELDVDIVLPRSVQTISRHEVFTADEAADMFERFYRTDTIGDGYTLRPVEGYTAEGGYIDMRVAT
;
A
#
# COMPACT_ATOMS: atom_id res chain seq x y z
N MET A 1 24.12 0.86 -27.92
CA MET A 1 23.30 0.41 -26.76
C MET A 1 24.11 0.52 -25.46
N ARG A 2 23.47 0.80 -24.32
CA ARG A 2 24.08 0.80 -22.97
C ARG A 2 23.43 -0.28 -22.10
N PHE A 3 24.00 -0.56 -20.93
CA PHE A 3 23.50 -1.61 -20.02
C PHE A 3 23.36 -1.13 -18.58
N VAL A 4 22.30 -1.59 -17.93
CA VAL A 4 22.13 -1.57 -16.47
C VAL A 4 21.73 -2.99 -16.06
N SER A 5 22.55 -3.63 -15.23
CA SER A 5 22.39 -5.06 -14.90
C SER A 5 22.36 -5.90 -16.18
N ALA A 6 21.33 -6.73 -16.39
CA ALA A 6 21.16 -7.58 -17.57
C ALA A 6 20.25 -6.96 -18.65
N THR A 7 19.90 -5.68 -18.53
CA THR A 7 18.98 -5.01 -19.46
C THR A 7 19.76 -4.05 -20.37
N GLY A 8 19.70 -4.32 -21.67
CA GLY A 8 20.20 -3.41 -22.70
C GLY A 8 19.20 -2.27 -22.92
N PHE A 9 19.67 -1.06 -23.12
CA PHE A 9 18.79 0.09 -23.37
C PHE A 9 19.41 1.15 -24.27
N VAL A 10 18.54 1.93 -24.91
CA VAL A 10 18.88 3.14 -25.67
C VAL A 10 18.07 4.30 -25.09
N LEU A 11 18.74 5.45 -24.96
CA LEU A 11 18.11 6.72 -24.57
C LEU A 11 18.11 7.65 -25.76
N ASP A 12 16.92 8.10 -26.10
CA ASP A 12 16.62 9.16 -27.06
C ASP A 12 16.25 10.44 -26.32
N ASP A 13 15.98 11.51 -27.06
CA ASP A 13 15.52 12.78 -26.49
C ASP A 13 14.17 12.63 -25.78
N VAL A 14 13.30 11.76 -26.31
CA VAL A 14 11.94 11.55 -25.78
C VAL A 14 11.80 10.22 -25.07
N TYR A 15 12.48 9.17 -25.52
CA TYR A 15 12.19 7.79 -25.12
C TYR A 15 13.38 7.10 -24.43
N VAL A 16 13.05 6.14 -23.56
CA VAL A 16 13.94 5.02 -23.24
C VAL A 16 13.35 3.76 -23.84
N THR A 17 14.17 3.01 -24.56
CA THR A 17 13.81 1.69 -25.09
C THR A 17 14.70 0.64 -24.46
N GLU A 18 14.08 -0.40 -23.93
CA GLU A 18 14.72 -1.51 -23.22
C GLU A 18 14.64 -2.78 -24.08
N LEU A 19 15.78 -3.45 -24.26
CA LEU A 19 15.85 -4.85 -24.64
C LEU A 19 15.75 -5.66 -23.35
N PHE A 20 14.51 -6.03 -23.00
CA PHE A 20 14.21 -6.62 -21.71
C PHE A 20 14.63 -8.09 -21.66
N TYR A 21 15.62 -8.35 -20.82
CA TYR A 21 16.01 -9.66 -20.27
C TYR A 21 15.98 -10.78 -21.31
N PRO A 22 16.87 -10.77 -22.33
CA PRO A 22 16.90 -11.86 -23.28
C PRO A 22 17.21 -13.17 -22.55
N GLN A 23 16.30 -14.14 -22.66
CA GLN A 23 16.43 -15.43 -21.97
C GLN A 23 17.01 -16.45 -22.92
N VAL A 24 17.99 -17.22 -22.43
CA VAL A 24 18.58 -18.34 -23.15
C VAL A 24 18.26 -19.61 -22.39
N PHE A 25 17.55 -20.54 -23.03
CA PHE A 25 17.16 -21.81 -22.40
C PHE A 25 17.08 -22.93 -23.43
N HIS A 26 17.09 -24.19 -22.97
CA HIS A 26 16.85 -25.35 -23.81
C HIS A 26 15.34 -25.52 -24.05
N PRO A 27 14.81 -25.22 -25.26
CA PRO A 27 13.41 -25.44 -25.56
C PRO A 27 13.11 -26.93 -25.53
N ASP A 28 11.97 -27.33 -24.97
CA ASP A 28 11.53 -28.73 -24.93
C ASP A 28 12.52 -29.69 -24.24
N LYS A 29 13.43 -29.15 -23.40
CA LYS A 29 14.55 -29.89 -22.76
C LYS A 29 15.56 -30.48 -23.75
N ASP A 30 15.62 -29.92 -24.97
CA ASP A 30 16.56 -30.31 -26.01
C ASP A 30 17.98 -29.80 -25.68
N PRO A 31 18.94 -30.67 -25.32
CA PRO A 31 20.27 -30.25 -24.89
C PRO A 31 21.12 -29.67 -26.03
N ASP A 32 20.76 -29.93 -27.29
CA ASP A 32 21.54 -29.52 -28.46
C ASP A 32 21.08 -28.17 -29.03
N ARG A 33 20.00 -27.61 -28.49
CA ARG A 33 19.38 -26.37 -28.94
C ARG A 33 19.23 -25.38 -27.79
N LEU A 34 19.58 -24.13 -28.05
CA LEU A 34 19.26 -23.00 -27.19
C LEU A 34 18.25 -22.11 -27.90
N ARG A 35 17.25 -21.62 -27.18
CA ARG A 35 16.33 -20.59 -27.63
C ARG A 35 16.64 -19.30 -26.90
N ILE A 36 16.96 -18.27 -27.68
CA ILE A 36 17.02 -16.88 -27.24
C ILE A 36 15.62 -16.30 -27.42
N THR A 37 15.00 -15.78 -26.37
CA THR A 37 13.78 -14.96 -26.48
C THR A 37 14.08 -13.54 -26.04
N TRP A 38 13.43 -12.55 -26.63
CA TRP A 38 13.58 -11.15 -26.23
C TRP A 38 12.28 -10.38 -26.33
N THR A 39 12.20 -9.32 -25.54
CA THR A 39 11.12 -8.33 -25.58
C THR A 39 11.71 -6.94 -25.76
N VAL A 40 11.12 -6.14 -26.64
CA VAL A 40 11.45 -4.73 -26.81
C VAL A 40 10.35 -3.91 -26.16
N GLU A 41 10.73 -3.10 -25.18
CA GLU A 41 9.79 -2.24 -24.47
C GLU A 41 10.21 -0.77 -24.53
N ILE A 42 9.25 0.16 -24.50
CA ILE A 42 9.51 1.59 -24.66
C ILE A 42 8.63 2.44 -23.75
N LYS A 43 9.16 3.56 -23.27
CA LYS A 43 8.37 4.60 -22.59
C LYS A 43 9.01 5.98 -22.73
N PRO A 44 8.24 7.06 -22.68
CA PRO A 44 8.80 8.40 -22.63
C PRO A 44 9.64 8.61 -21.37
N LEU A 45 10.68 9.43 -21.43
CA LEU A 45 11.45 9.81 -20.26
C LEU A 45 10.58 10.58 -19.25
N ALA A 46 9.59 11.33 -19.73
CA ALA A 46 8.72 12.15 -18.91
C ALA A 46 7.88 11.34 -17.90
N VAL A 47 7.45 10.11 -18.22
CA VAL A 47 6.53 9.37 -17.34
C VAL A 47 7.16 8.99 -16.01
N ASP A 48 8.46 8.63 -16.00
CA ASP A 48 9.17 8.39 -14.74
C ASP A 48 9.49 9.70 -14.00
N GLU A 49 9.78 10.80 -14.71
CA GLU A 49 10.02 12.10 -14.05
C GLU A 49 8.77 12.58 -13.32
N ILE A 50 7.59 12.41 -13.92
CA ILE A 50 6.30 12.72 -13.30
C ILE A 50 6.09 11.84 -12.07
N LEU A 51 6.34 10.52 -12.19
CA LEU A 51 6.23 9.60 -11.07
C LEU A 51 7.14 10.01 -9.90
N TRP A 52 8.39 10.36 -10.18
CA TRP A 52 9.33 10.76 -9.13
C TRP A 52 9.02 12.14 -8.57
N ALA A 53 8.61 13.11 -9.39
CA ALA A 53 8.19 14.42 -8.92
C ALA A 53 6.96 14.33 -8.01
N ALA A 54 6.01 13.45 -8.34
CA ALA A 54 4.81 13.25 -7.54
C ALA A 54 5.09 12.47 -6.24
N PHE A 55 6.04 11.53 -6.21
CA PHE A 55 6.22 10.62 -5.06
C PHE A 55 7.46 10.91 -4.22
N MET A 56 8.47 11.55 -4.78
CA MET A 56 9.77 11.81 -4.17
C MET A 56 10.25 13.24 -4.52
N PRO A 57 9.44 14.28 -4.27
CA PRO A 57 9.77 15.65 -4.70
C PRO A 57 11.10 16.14 -4.13
N ASP A 58 11.46 15.68 -2.93
CA ASP A 58 12.68 16.13 -2.23
C ASP A 58 13.93 15.31 -2.57
N VAL A 59 13.79 14.22 -3.34
CA VAL A 59 14.92 13.35 -3.68
C VAL A 59 15.70 13.93 -4.86
N VAL A 60 16.88 14.48 -4.57
CA VAL A 60 17.80 14.94 -5.61
C VAL A 60 18.47 13.75 -6.30
N MET A 61 18.03 13.44 -7.52
CA MET A 61 18.60 12.35 -8.31
C MET A 61 19.62 12.85 -9.34
N GLY A 62 20.89 12.49 -9.14
CA GLY A 62 21.93 12.67 -10.14
C GLY A 62 21.71 11.83 -11.40
N ARG A 63 22.43 12.15 -12.48
CA ARG A 63 22.26 11.54 -13.81
C ARG A 63 22.28 10.01 -13.79
N GLN A 64 23.27 9.40 -13.13
CA GLN A 64 23.40 7.93 -13.09
C GLN A 64 22.24 7.28 -12.31
N MET A 65 21.81 7.89 -11.22
CA MET A 65 20.70 7.39 -10.41
C MET A 65 19.39 7.40 -11.20
N ARG A 66 19.14 8.46 -11.99
CA ARG A 66 17.98 8.51 -12.89
C ARG A 66 18.03 7.38 -13.92
N ILE A 67 19.17 7.18 -14.58
CA ILE A 67 19.34 6.10 -15.56
C ILE A 67 19.06 4.73 -14.93
N ASN A 68 19.69 4.43 -13.79
CA ASN A 68 19.48 3.16 -13.10
C ASN A 68 17.99 2.96 -12.76
N ARG A 69 17.35 3.96 -12.14
CA ARG A 69 15.94 3.86 -11.73
C ARG A 69 14.97 3.68 -12.90
N ARG A 70 15.26 4.26 -14.07
CA ARG A 70 14.42 4.05 -15.27
C ARG A 70 14.40 2.61 -15.73
N VAL A 71 15.54 1.93 -15.64
CA VAL A 71 15.76 0.60 -16.23
C VAL A 71 15.51 -0.51 -15.21
N ASN A 72 16.04 -0.42 -13.99
CA ASN A 72 15.93 -1.48 -12.97
C ASN A 72 15.34 -1.03 -11.63
N GLY A 73 14.81 0.19 -11.56
CA GLY A 73 14.24 0.73 -10.32
C GLY A 73 12.89 0.10 -9.96
N ALA A 74 12.66 -0.07 -8.66
CA ALA A 74 11.35 -0.47 -8.12
C ALA A 74 10.26 0.61 -8.30
N PHE A 75 10.67 1.88 -8.45
CA PHE A 75 9.79 3.02 -8.72
C PHE A 75 9.98 3.49 -10.17
N LYS A 76 9.47 2.68 -11.10
CA LYS A 76 9.45 2.99 -12.54
C LYS A 76 8.06 2.74 -13.11
N VAL A 77 7.66 3.56 -14.08
CA VAL A 77 6.49 3.26 -14.90
C VAL A 77 6.81 2.05 -15.78
N GLN A 78 5.91 1.08 -15.82
CA GLN A 78 6.06 -0.10 -16.68
C GLN A 78 6.11 0.37 -18.14
N PRO A 79 7.14 -0.02 -18.92
CA PRO A 79 7.19 0.28 -20.34
C PRO A 79 6.03 -0.33 -21.15
N LEU A 80 5.81 0.17 -22.37
CA LEU A 80 4.93 -0.44 -23.37
C LEU A 80 5.71 -1.50 -24.15
N ARG A 81 5.18 -2.70 -24.28
CA ARG A 81 5.77 -3.72 -25.17
C ARG A 81 5.48 -3.35 -26.63
N ILE A 82 6.53 -3.22 -27.43
CA ILE A 82 6.44 -2.88 -28.85
C ILE A 82 6.94 -3.98 -29.78
N GLY A 83 7.66 -4.98 -29.24
CA GLY A 83 8.09 -6.13 -30.02
C GLY A 83 8.46 -7.31 -29.13
N THR A 84 8.36 -8.51 -29.69
CA THR A 84 8.87 -9.74 -29.09
C THR A 84 9.46 -10.59 -30.20
N GLY A 85 10.55 -11.29 -29.91
CA GLY A 85 11.15 -12.21 -30.86
C GLY A 85 11.75 -13.41 -30.16
N HIS A 86 12.06 -14.43 -30.96
CA HIS A 86 12.83 -15.58 -30.51
C HIS A 86 13.70 -16.10 -31.65
N ARG A 87 14.78 -16.79 -31.27
CA ARG A 87 15.70 -17.42 -32.21
C ARG A 87 16.27 -18.69 -31.59
N ASP A 88 16.28 -19.75 -32.37
CA ASP A 88 16.94 -21.01 -32.01
C ASP A 88 18.37 -21.01 -32.55
N ILE A 89 19.33 -21.42 -31.71
CA ILE A 89 20.73 -21.60 -32.05
C ILE A 89 21.23 -22.96 -31.55
N PRO A 90 22.25 -23.56 -32.17
CA PRO A 90 22.91 -24.75 -31.63
C PRO A 90 23.51 -24.45 -30.25
N ALA A 91 23.44 -25.41 -29.31
CA ALA A 91 24.01 -25.24 -27.97
C ALA A 91 25.54 -25.10 -27.96
N THR A 92 26.20 -25.58 -29.01
CA THR A 92 27.64 -25.44 -29.24
C THR A 92 28.01 -24.17 -30.01
N GLY A 93 27.02 -23.41 -30.50
CA GLY A 93 27.24 -22.17 -31.24
C GLY A 93 27.45 -20.98 -30.31
N GLU A 94 28.31 -20.05 -30.72
CA GLU A 94 28.35 -18.73 -30.08
C GLU A 94 27.03 -17.98 -30.37
N PRO A 95 26.45 -17.29 -29.38
CA PRO A 95 25.22 -16.54 -29.59
C PRO A 95 25.47 -15.34 -30.52
N GLU A 96 24.89 -15.41 -31.73
CA GLU A 96 24.87 -14.32 -32.70
C GLU A 96 23.79 -13.30 -32.30
N TRP A 97 24.22 -12.17 -31.72
CA TRP A 97 23.31 -11.14 -31.23
C TRP A 97 22.89 -10.12 -32.30
N ASP A 98 23.63 -9.98 -33.40
CA ASP A 98 23.37 -8.94 -34.42
C ASP A 98 21.90 -8.94 -34.89
N PRO A 99 21.27 -10.09 -35.18
CA PRO A 99 19.88 -10.10 -35.64
C PRO A 99 18.87 -9.71 -34.55
N VAL A 100 19.21 -9.93 -33.28
CA VAL A 100 18.40 -9.45 -32.14
C VAL A 100 18.51 -7.93 -32.02
N LEU A 101 19.71 -7.39 -32.23
CA LEU A 101 19.98 -5.96 -32.16
C LEU A 101 19.39 -5.20 -33.36
N ASP A 102 19.48 -5.78 -34.56
CA ASP A 102 18.86 -5.23 -35.77
C ASP A 102 17.33 -5.14 -35.63
N GLU A 103 16.70 -6.20 -35.10
CA GLU A 103 15.27 -6.21 -34.85
C GLU A 103 14.89 -5.21 -33.75
N PHE A 104 15.70 -5.08 -32.70
CA PHE A 104 15.52 -4.07 -31.67
C PHE A 104 15.55 -2.65 -32.26
N ASP A 105 16.56 -2.33 -33.07
CA ASP A 105 16.71 -1.00 -33.67
C ASP A 105 15.61 -0.71 -34.70
N ARG A 106 15.18 -1.73 -35.47
CA ARG A 106 14.07 -1.64 -36.43
C ARG A 106 12.76 -1.31 -35.72
N VAL A 107 12.35 -2.12 -34.75
CA VAL A 107 11.07 -1.94 -34.02
C VAL A 107 11.07 -0.63 -33.25
N ARG A 108 12.19 -0.27 -32.61
CA ARG A 108 12.35 1.02 -31.94
C ARG A 108 12.20 2.19 -32.92
N GLY A 109 12.90 2.13 -34.05
CA GLY A 109 12.88 3.19 -35.06
C GLY A 109 11.50 3.39 -35.67
N GLU A 110 10.80 2.30 -36.00
CA GLU A 110 9.42 2.34 -36.50
C GLU A 110 8.48 2.98 -35.48
N PHE A 111 8.56 2.60 -34.20
CA PHE A 111 7.71 3.16 -33.16
C PHE A 111 7.97 4.66 -32.96
N ILE A 112 9.23 5.09 -32.84
CA ILE A 112 9.57 6.51 -32.63
C ILE A 112 9.17 7.36 -33.84
N THR A 113 9.28 6.81 -35.05
CA THR A 113 8.85 7.49 -36.27
C THR A 113 7.33 7.69 -36.30
N ALA A 114 6.56 6.68 -35.89
CA ALA A 114 5.10 6.74 -35.84
C ALA A 114 4.58 7.58 -34.65
N HIS A 115 5.34 7.63 -33.55
CA HIS A 115 4.94 8.24 -32.29
C HIS A 115 6.08 9.12 -31.73
N PRO A 116 6.41 10.24 -32.38
CA PRO A 116 7.57 11.06 -32.00
C PRO A 116 7.44 11.75 -30.65
N THR A 117 6.22 11.95 -30.14
CA THR A 117 5.97 12.72 -28.91
C THR A 117 5.35 11.91 -27.78
N ALA A 118 5.44 12.42 -26.55
CA ALA A 118 4.73 11.85 -25.41
C ALA A 118 3.19 11.86 -25.58
N ALA A 119 2.65 12.80 -26.37
CA ALA A 119 1.23 12.84 -26.70
C ALA A 119 0.82 11.68 -27.61
N ASP A 120 1.66 11.34 -28.60
CA ASP A 120 1.44 10.17 -29.45
C ASP A 120 1.49 8.88 -28.64
N TYR A 121 2.46 8.77 -27.72
CA TYR A 121 2.55 7.65 -26.78
C TYR A 121 1.30 7.52 -25.90
N ALA A 122 0.77 8.62 -25.38
CA ALA A 122 -0.46 8.62 -24.58
C ALA A 122 -1.63 8.00 -25.37
N ALA A 123 -1.80 8.40 -26.63
CA ALA A 123 -2.84 7.85 -27.51
C ALA A 123 -2.66 6.34 -27.80
N VAL A 124 -1.42 5.82 -27.74
CA VAL A 124 -1.16 4.39 -27.87
C VAL A 124 -1.54 3.63 -26.60
N VAL A 125 -1.17 4.13 -25.42
CA VAL A 125 -1.43 3.43 -24.13
C VAL A 125 -2.88 3.56 -23.63
N GLU A 126 -3.68 4.46 -24.21
CA GLU A 126 -5.13 4.53 -24.02
C GLU A 126 -5.88 3.38 -24.74
N ARG A 127 -5.23 2.67 -25.67
CA ARG A 127 -5.78 1.47 -26.32
C ARG A 127 -5.75 0.28 -25.35
N PRO A 128 -6.46 -0.83 -25.65
CA PRO A 128 -6.55 -1.98 -24.73
C PRO A 128 -5.17 -2.46 -24.22
N PRO A 129 -5.09 -2.91 -22.96
CA PRO A 129 -3.82 -3.21 -22.31
C PRO A 129 -3.07 -4.35 -23.02
N ASP A 130 -1.74 -4.21 -23.09
CA ASP A 130 -0.76 -5.13 -23.69
C ASP A 130 -0.47 -6.38 -22.84
N GLY A 131 -1.44 -6.80 -22.02
CA GLY A 131 -1.35 -7.98 -21.15
C GLY A 131 -0.62 -7.76 -19.82
N ILE A 132 -0.29 -6.51 -19.45
CA ILE A 132 0.21 -6.20 -18.10
C ILE A 132 -0.92 -6.12 -17.07
N ALA A 133 -0.57 -6.24 -15.79
CA ALA A 133 -1.54 -6.13 -14.69
C ALA A 133 -2.31 -4.79 -14.73
N PRO A 134 -3.64 -4.78 -14.49
CA PRO A 134 -4.47 -3.58 -14.61
C PRO A 134 -3.96 -2.36 -13.83
N ASN A 135 -3.46 -2.57 -12.61
CA ASN A 135 -2.89 -1.52 -11.76
C ASN A 135 -1.64 -0.85 -12.35
N ARG A 136 -0.81 -1.60 -13.08
CA ARG A 136 0.37 -1.08 -13.80
C ARG A 136 -0.04 -0.36 -15.07
N ALA A 137 -1.02 -0.89 -15.80
CA ALA A 137 -1.59 -0.23 -16.98
C ALA A 137 -2.17 1.14 -16.61
N LEU A 138 -2.97 1.20 -15.56
CA LEU A 138 -3.57 2.46 -15.09
C LEU A 138 -2.50 3.50 -14.70
N THR A 139 -1.46 3.07 -13.99
CA THR A 139 -0.36 3.99 -13.62
C THR A 139 0.39 4.50 -14.87
N ARG A 140 0.62 3.64 -15.87
CA ARG A 140 1.22 4.02 -17.15
C ARG A 140 0.35 5.01 -17.92
N THR A 141 -0.95 4.77 -18.01
CA THR A 141 -1.88 5.65 -18.73
C THR A 141 -1.99 7.02 -18.06
N VAL A 142 -2.15 7.09 -16.72
CA VAL A 142 -2.23 8.36 -15.99
C VAL A 142 -0.96 9.19 -16.16
N THR A 143 0.22 8.58 -16.01
CA THR A 143 1.50 9.30 -16.20
C THR A 143 1.73 9.73 -17.66
N ALA A 144 1.28 8.93 -18.63
CA ALA A 144 1.34 9.30 -20.05
C ALA A 144 0.43 10.50 -20.38
N LEU A 145 -0.78 10.55 -19.81
CA LEU A 145 -1.70 11.69 -19.97
C LEU A 145 -1.10 12.99 -19.39
N ILE A 146 -0.49 12.92 -18.21
CA ILE A 146 0.23 14.07 -17.62
C ILE A 146 1.38 14.50 -18.54
N ALA A 147 2.17 13.54 -19.06
CA ALA A 147 3.27 13.82 -19.97
C ALA A 147 2.82 14.46 -21.30
N ALA A 148 1.59 14.16 -21.73
CA ALA A 148 0.93 14.76 -22.90
C ALA A 148 0.29 16.13 -22.61
N GLY A 149 0.39 16.65 -21.37
CA GLY A 149 -0.27 17.89 -20.95
C GLY A 149 -1.78 17.75 -20.69
N ARG A 150 -2.33 16.53 -20.74
CA ARG A 150 -3.76 16.20 -20.51
C ARG A 150 -4.03 15.97 -19.02
N ASN A 151 -3.68 16.96 -18.21
CA ASN A 151 -3.74 16.88 -16.74
C ASN A 151 -5.17 16.63 -16.20
N ALA A 152 -6.18 17.28 -16.80
CA ALA A 152 -7.57 17.09 -16.38
C ALA A 152 -8.04 15.65 -16.62
N ASP A 153 -7.72 15.07 -17.79
CA ASP A 153 -8.06 13.69 -18.12
C ASP A 153 -7.33 12.71 -17.20
N ALA A 154 -6.06 12.97 -16.91
CA ALA A 154 -5.26 12.15 -15.99
C ALA A 154 -5.86 12.13 -14.57
N ALA A 155 -6.26 13.31 -14.08
CA ALA A 155 -6.90 13.45 -12.78
C ALA A 155 -8.25 12.73 -12.74
N GLY A 156 -9.09 12.91 -13.76
CA GLY A 156 -10.40 12.25 -13.87
C GLY A 156 -10.27 10.72 -13.90
N LEU A 157 -9.37 10.19 -14.74
CA LEU A 157 -9.12 8.76 -14.83
C LEU A 157 -8.66 8.17 -13.48
N ALA A 158 -7.75 8.86 -12.79
CA ALA A 158 -7.25 8.42 -11.50
C ALA A 158 -8.34 8.48 -10.41
N ASP A 159 -9.12 9.57 -10.33
CA ASP A 159 -10.21 9.73 -9.37
C ASP A 159 -11.30 8.67 -9.56
N GLU A 160 -11.70 8.41 -10.80
CA GLU A 160 -12.70 7.38 -11.12
C GLU A 160 -12.21 5.98 -10.72
N ALA A 161 -10.94 5.66 -10.98
CA ALA A 161 -10.37 4.39 -10.57
C ALA A 161 -10.33 4.26 -9.05
N ILE A 162 -9.89 5.32 -8.33
CA ILE A 162 -9.91 5.36 -6.86
C ILE A 162 -11.33 5.16 -6.33
N ALA A 163 -12.34 5.78 -6.94
CA ALA A 163 -13.74 5.63 -6.54
C ALA A 163 -14.27 4.20 -6.75
N ARG A 164 -13.77 3.48 -7.76
CA ARG A 164 -14.06 2.05 -7.97
C ARG A 164 -13.27 1.11 -7.04
N GLY A 165 -12.41 1.65 -6.17
CA GLY A 165 -11.52 0.88 -5.31
C GLY A 165 -10.32 0.27 -6.03
N GLU A 166 -10.08 0.66 -7.30
CA GLU A 166 -8.87 0.29 -8.03
C GLU A 166 -7.66 1.01 -7.47
N ARG A 167 -6.48 0.43 -7.73
CA ARG A 167 -5.22 0.89 -7.12
C ARG A 167 -4.10 0.91 -8.13
N GLY A 168 -3.11 1.76 -7.88
CA GLY A 168 -1.87 1.76 -8.65
C GLY A 168 -0.93 0.64 -8.20
N GLY A 169 -0.02 0.25 -9.09
CA GLY A 169 0.90 -0.86 -8.83
C GLY A 169 2.08 -0.55 -7.91
N MET A 170 2.16 0.67 -7.36
CA MET A 170 3.34 1.19 -6.65
C MET A 170 2.95 1.81 -5.29
N SER A 171 3.96 1.92 -4.41
CA SER A 171 3.87 2.33 -2.99
C SER A 171 3.29 1.26 -2.05
N SER A 172 3.63 1.31 -0.76
CA SER A 172 3.10 0.47 0.33
C SER A 172 2.21 1.25 1.31
N THR A 173 2.37 2.57 1.41
CA THR A 173 1.68 3.39 2.43
C THR A 173 0.43 4.06 1.87
N VAL A 174 0.60 4.95 0.89
CA VAL A 174 -0.49 5.65 0.20
C VAL A 174 -0.50 5.23 -1.27
N ASP A 175 -1.68 5.02 -1.84
CA ASP A 175 -1.82 4.63 -3.25
C ASP A 175 -1.16 5.68 -4.19
N VAL A 176 -0.32 5.20 -5.11
CA VAL A 176 0.33 6.06 -6.12
C VAL A 176 -0.67 6.82 -6.98
N LEU A 177 -1.88 6.28 -7.21
CA LEU A 177 -2.91 6.99 -7.97
C LEU A 177 -3.37 8.26 -7.26
N LYS A 178 -3.42 8.26 -5.93
CA LYS A 178 -3.79 9.47 -5.16
C LYS A 178 -2.74 10.58 -5.33
N TYR A 179 -1.46 10.22 -5.32
CA TYR A 179 -0.38 11.16 -5.65
C TYR A 179 -0.51 11.71 -7.06
N LEU A 180 -0.69 10.83 -8.06
CA LEU A 180 -0.79 11.24 -9.46
C LEU A 180 -2.03 12.08 -9.73
N ALA A 181 -3.17 11.76 -9.13
CA ALA A 181 -4.39 12.56 -9.22
C ALA A 181 -4.18 13.98 -8.65
N ALA A 182 -3.61 14.07 -7.44
CA ALA A 182 -3.33 15.35 -6.80
C ALA A 182 -2.29 16.16 -7.59
N TYR A 183 -1.24 15.50 -8.10
CA TYR A 183 -0.21 16.11 -8.92
C TYR A 183 -0.79 16.66 -10.23
N ALA A 184 -1.64 15.89 -10.92
CA ALA A 184 -2.30 16.30 -12.15
C ALA A 184 -3.26 17.48 -11.93
N LYS A 185 -3.92 17.58 -10.77
CA LYS A 185 -4.78 18.73 -10.40
C LYS A 185 -3.99 20.03 -10.14
N GLY A 186 -2.66 19.96 -10.06
CA GLY A 186 -1.77 21.10 -9.94
C GLY A 186 -1.32 21.41 -8.51
N PRO A 187 -0.47 22.44 -8.33
CA PRO A 187 0.30 22.64 -7.10
C PRO A 187 -0.55 22.80 -5.83
N ALA A 188 -1.68 23.49 -5.90
CA ALA A 188 -2.55 23.70 -4.75
C ALA A 188 -3.20 22.40 -4.26
N ALA A 189 -3.69 21.57 -5.20
CA ALA A 189 -4.28 20.27 -4.87
C ALA A 189 -3.22 19.29 -4.37
N TYR A 190 -2.04 19.29 -4.97
CA TYR A 190 -0.91 18.49 -4.53
C TYR A 190 -0.45 18.89 -3.12
N ALA A 191 -0.32 20.19 -2.82
CA ALA A 191 0.04 20.68 -1.49
C ALA A 191 -1.00 20.26 -0.43
N ALA A 192 -2.29 20.47 -0.71
CA ALA A 192 -3.37 20.05 0.19
C ALA A 192 -3.36 18.54 0.44
N PHE A 193 -3.09 17.74 -0.59
CA PHE A 193 -2.94 16.29 -0.46
C PHE A 193 -1.71 15.92 0.37
N THR A 194 -0.55 16.53 0.13
CA THR A 194 0.65 16.22 0.93
C THR A 194 0.47 16.62 2.40
N ASP A 195 -0.22 17.72 2.68
CA ASP A 195 -0.56 18.13 4.04
C ASP A 195 -1.49 17.11 4.73
N SER A 196 -2.39 16.48 3.97
CA SER A 196 -3.27 15.40 4.46
C SER A 196 -2.53 14.09 4.73
N LEU A 197 -1.26 13.93 4.29
CA LEU A 197 -0.46 12.73 4.53
C LEU A 197 0.19 12.67 5.93
N THR A 198 -0.23 13.54 6.83
CA THR A 198 0.21 13.49 8.23
C THR A 198 -0.37 12.24 8.91
N PRO A 199 0.45 11.36 9.51
CA PRO A 199 -0.07 10.20 10.23
C PRO A 199 -0.99 10.62 11.38
N THR A 200 -2.11 9.92 11.47
CA THR A 200 -3.18 10.19 12.45
C THR A 200 -3.32 9.08 13.48
N HIS A 201 -2.83 7.89 13.17
CA HIS A 201 -2.93 6.74 14.06
C HIS A 201 -1.66 5.90 14.01
N ASP A 202 -1.38 5.26 15.14
CA ASP A 202 -0.39 4.20 15.27
C ASP A 202 -1.12 2.86 15.25
N TYR A 203 -0.68 1.96 14.39
CA TYR A 203 -1.27 0.64 14.22
C TYR A 203 -0.24 -0.45 14.50
N GLN A 204 -0.58 -1.37 15.41
CA GLN A 204 0.30 -2.44 15.84
C GLN A 204 -0.41 -3.79 15.72
N VAL A 205 0.33 -4.78 15.23
CA VAL A 205 -0.04 -6.20 15.29
C VAL A 205 0.95 -6.87 16.24
N LEU A 206 0.44 -7.40 17.34
CA LEU A 206 1.21 -8.03 18.39
C LEU A 206 1.29 -9.54 18.14
N CYS A 207 2.52 -10.02 18.16
CA CYS A 207 2.96 -11.38 17.89
C CYS A 207 3.70 -11.87 19.13
N GLU A 208 3.58 -13.15 19.49
CA GLU A 208 4.37 -13.71 20.61
C GLU A 208 5.75 -14.14 20.13
N THR A 209 5.83 -14.76 18.95
CA THR A 209 7.09 -15.31 18.41
C THR A 209 7.67 -14.44 17.31
N ASP A 210 6.82 -13.95 16.42
CA ASP A 210 7.21 -13.03 15.37
C ASP A 210 7.38 -11.60 15.90
N ARG A 211 8.05 -10.76 15.11
CA ARG A 211 8.25 -9.36 15.48
C ARG A 211 6.93 -8.60 15.33
N THR A 212 6.59 -7.79 16.33
CA THR A 212 5.51 -6.80 16.25
C THR A 212 5.61 -5.98 14.97
N ILE A 213 4.52 -5.99 14.20
CA ILE A 213 4.38 -5.15 13.01
C ILE A 213 3.84 -3.80 13.47
N SER A 214 4.50 -2.72 13.09
CA SER A 214 4.07 -1.35 13.40
C SER A 214 3.95 -0.54 12.11
N ASN A 215 2.83 0.17 11.95
CA ASN A 215 2.55 1.03 10.81
C ASN A 215 1.93 2.35 11.27
N ASP A 216 2.31 3.41 10.58
CA ASP A 216 1.67 4.72 10.68
C ASP A 216 0.47 4.76 9.72
N LEU A 217 -0.74 4.97 10.25
CA LEU A 217 -1.93 5.12 9.42
C LEU A 217 -2.30 6.60 9.29
N ILE A 218 -2.48 7.01 8.04
CA ILE A 218 -2.94 8.33 7.65
C ILE A 218 -4.43 8.21 7.34
N ARG A 219 -5.30 8.98 8.02
CA ARG A 219 -6.76 8.95 7.84
C ARG A 219 -7.10 9.08 6.35
N GLU A 220 -8.14 8.37 5.89
CA GLU A 220 -8.59 8.33 4.49
C GLU A 220 -7.61 7.68 3.47
N HIS A 221 -6.37 7.37 3.86
CA HIS A 221 -5.33 6.90 2.93
C HIS A 221 -4.85 5.47 3.18
N HIS A 222 -5.27 4.81 4.27
CA HIS A 222 -4.86 3.43 4.54
C HIS A 222 -5.49 2.41 3.56
N ARG A 223 -4.88 1.23 3.47
CA ARG A 223 -5.13 0.25 2.39
C ARG A 223 -6.18 -0.82 2.68
N GLY A 224 -6.92 -0.72 3.78
CA GLY A 224 -7.82 -1.77 4.26
C GLY A 224 -7.09 -3.00 4.82
N ILE A 225 -5.93 -2.80 5.47
CA ILE A 225 -5.15 -3.91 6.06
C ILE A 225 -5.75 -4.45 7.36
N ILE A 226 -6.60 -3.66 8.03
CA ILE A 226 -7.03 -3.94 9.40
C ILE A 226 -7.86 -5.23 9.46
N GLY A 227 -8.88 -5.36 8.61
CA GLY A 227 -9.70 -6.57 8.56
C GLY A 227 -8.93 -7.82 8.13
N HIS A 228 -7.89 -7.68 7.30
CA HIS A 228 -7.03 -8.81 6.95
C HIS A 228 -6.29 -9.35 8.17
N HIS A 229 -5.68 -8.48 8.97
CA HIS A 229 -4.97 -8.90 10.17
C HIS A 229 -5.90 -9.41 11.27
N LEU A 230 -7.08 -8.82 11.46
CA LEU A 230 -8.06 -9.33 12.43
C LEU A 230 -8.48 -10.77 12.08
N ARG A 231 -8.70 -11.06 10.80
CA ARG A 231 -9.02 -12.41 10.33
C ARG A 231 -7.87 -13.40 10.39
N SER A 232 -6.62 -12.92 10.50
CA SER A 232 -5.45 -13.79 10.66
C SER A 232 -5.12 -14.09 12.11
N MET A 233 -5.81 -13.49 13.09
CA MET A 233 -5.54 -13.74 14.50
C MET A 233 -5.96 -15.15 14.90
N ASP A 234 -5.06 -15.88 15.55
CA ASP A 234 -5.29 -17.26 16.03
C ASP A 234 -5.16 -17.40 17.55
N GLY A 235 -5.00 -16.27 18.26
CA GLY A 235 -4.80 -16.22 19.71
C GLY A 235 -3.36 -16.49 20.16
N ALA A 236 -2.44 -16.80 19.24
CA ALA A 236 -1.03 -17.04 19.52
C ALA A 236 -0.12 -16.09 18.74
N ASP A 237 -0.22 -16.08 17.41
CA ASP A 237 0.62 -15.26 16.53
C ASP A 237 -0.05 -15.00 15.15
N PRO A 238 -0.66 -13.81 14.91
CA PRO A 238 -0.81 -12.68 15.82
C PRO A 238 -1.91 -12.90 16.87
N TRP A 239 -1.71 -12.38 18.07
CA TRP A 239 -2.66 -12.55 19.19
C TRP A 239 -3.41 -11.27 19.57
N ALA A 240 -2.92 -10.09 19.16
CA ALA A 240 -3.61 -8.83 19.41
C ALA A 240 -3.32 -7.77 18.35
N ILE A 241 -4.24 -6.81 18.22
CA ILE A 241 -4.11 -5.64 17.36
C ILE A 241 -4.46 -4.40 18.18
N VAL A 242 -3.65 -3.35 18.04
CA VAL A 242 -3.87 -2.05 18.68
C VAL A 242 -3.91 -0.96 17.61
N LEU A 243 -4.93 -0.12 17.68
CA LEU A 243 -5.06 1.08 16.86
C LEU A 243 -5.22 2.30 17.77
N SER A 244 -4.21 3.14 17.83
CA SER A 244 -4.18 4.33 18.70
C SER A 244 -4.31 5.60 17.87
N ALA A 245 -5.22 6.49 18.24
CA ALA A 245 -5.30 7.82 17.66
C ALA A 245 -4.18 8.69 18.22
N ARG A 246 -3.46 9.40 17.34
CA ARG A 246 -2.45 10.37 17.76
C ARG A 246 -3.14 11.64 18.26
N PRO A 247 -2.61 12.28 19.32
CA PRO A 247 -3.14 13.55 19.76
C PRO A 247 -2.96 14.63 18.67
N PRO A 248 -3.78 15.70 18.70
CA PRO A 248 -3.59 16.82 17.78
C PRO A 248 -2.16 17.36 17.83
N ARG A 249 -1.67 17.88 16.70
CA ARG A 249 -0.31 18.41 16.58
C ARG A 249 -0.03 19.46 17.66
N GLY A 250 1.04 19.26 18.42
CA GLY A 250 1.47 20.17 19.49
C GLY A 250 0.86 19.85 20.87
N VAL A 251 -0.02 18.86 20.96
CA VAL A 251 -0.52 18.32 22.23
C VAL A 251 0.41 17.18 22.67
N VAL A 252 0.75 17.14 23.96
CA VAL A 252 1.61 16.10 24.54
C VAL A 252 0.88 14.76 24.52
N ALA A 253 1.57 13.71 24.07
CA ALA A 253 1.05 12.35 24.14
C ALA A 253 1.27 11.77 25.55
N ASP A 254 0.19 11.72 26.33
CA ASP A 254 0.15 11.11 27.66
C ASP A 254 -1.22 10.43 27.93
N PHE A 255 -1.42 9.95 29.17
CA PHE A 255 -2.66 9.28 29.57
C PHE A 255 -3.92 10.16 29.41
N SER A 256 -3.81 11.48 29.48
CA SER A 256 -4.97 12.39 29.30
C SER A 256 -5.45 12.49 27.85
N THR A 257 -4.59 12.08 26.91
CA THR A 257 -4.89 12.07 25.47
C THR A 257 -5.04 10.67 24.90
N SER A 258 -4.96 9.65 25.75
CA SER A 258 -5.02 8.24 25.34
C SER A 258 -6.39 7.91 24.74
N LEU A 259 -6.38 7.58 23.46
CA LEU A 259 -7.55 7.20 22.69
C LEU A 259 -7.16 6.04 21.76
N TYR A 260 -7.62 4.83 22.07
CA TYR A 260 -7.26 3.65 21.28
C TYR A 260 -8.32 2.56 21.34
N LEU A 261 -8.27 1.69 20.34
CA LEU A 261 -9.03 0.46 20.25
C LEU A 261 -8.08 -0.72 20.15
N GLN A 262 -8.32 -1.77 20.93
CA GLN A 262 -7.53 -2.99 20.94
C GLN A 262 -8.44 -4.22 20.79
N ALA A 263 -7.98 -5.21 20.04
CA ALA A 263 -8.58 -6.54 19.97
C ALA A 263 -7.55 -7.60 20.39
N ALA A 264 -7.98 -8.62 21.11
CA ALA A 264 -7.15 -9.75 21.51
C ALA A 264 -7.95 -11.07 21.48
N GLY A 265 -7.36 -12.16 21.00
CA GLY A 265 -8.03 -13.46 20.84
C GLY A 265 -7.86 -14.06 19.46
N THR A 266 -8.83 -14.88 19.02
CA THR A 266 -8.86 -15.48 17.68
C THR A 266 -9.81 -14.73 16.76
N ALA A 267 -9.75 -15.02 15.46
CA ALA A 267 -10.66 -14.44 14.46
C ALA A 267 -12.14 -14.74 14.75
N GLU A 268 -12.45 -15.86 15.41
CA GLU A 268 -13.82 -16.28 15.75
C GLU A 268 -14.29 -15.76 17.11
N ALA A 269 -13.35 -15.47 18.02
CA ALA A 269 -13.65 -15.00 19.36
C ALA A 269 -12.53 -14.08 19.87
N MET A 270 -12.80 -12.78 19.87
CA MET A 270 -11.90 -11.76 20.41
C MET A 270 -12.62 -10.84 21.39
N ALA A 271 -11.87 -10.40 22.40
CA ALA A 271 -12.26 -9.30 23.28
C ALA A 271 -11.82 -7.97 22.65
N ILE A 272 -12.68 -6.96 22.73
CA ILE A 272 -12.35 -5.59 22.31
C ILE A 272 -12.28 -4.69 23.53
N GLU A 273 -11.20 -3.91 23.63
CA GLU A 273 -11.01 -2.89 24.64
C GLU A 273 -10.95 -1.50 23.98
N PHE A 274 -11.65 -0.53 24.57
CA PHE A 274 -11.67 0.85 24.12
C PHE A 274 -11.21 1.77 25.26
N CYS A 275 -10.17 2.56 25.00
CA CYS A 275 -9.70 3.58 25.92
C CYS A 275 -9.98 4.96 25.36
N ARG A 276 -10.48 5.87 26.21
CA ARG A 276 -10.72 7.26 25.86
C ARG A 276 -10.45 8.20 27.04
N PRO A 277 -10.17 9.49 26.79
CA PRO A 277 -10.10 10.50 27.84
C PRO A 277 -11.39 10.58 28.67
N GLY A 278 -11.27 10.77 29.98
CA GLY A 278 -12.40 10.82 30.92
C GLY A 278 -12.09 10.20 32.29
N GLY A 279 -13.14 10.03 33.12
CA GLY A 279 -13.01 9.41 34.45
C GLY A 279 -12.57 10.35 35.57
N ALA A 280 -12.75 11.67 35.42
CA ALA A 280 -12.38 12.65 36.43
C ALA A 280 -13.11 12.43 37.78
N ASP A 281 -14.30 11.85 37.77
CA ASP A 281 -15.10 11.47 38.93
C ASP A 281 -14.47 10.36 39.78
N ILE A 282 -13.62 9.54 39.17
CA ILE A 282 -12.84 8.49 39.84
C ILE A 282 -11.35 8.84 39.96
N GLY A 283 -10.96 10.09 39.65
CA GLY A 283 -9.56 10.53 39.68
C GLY A 283 -8.71 10.04 38.51
N ALA A 284 -9.33 9.54 37.43
CA ALA A 284 -8.66 9.17 36.19
C ALA A 284 -8.69 10.31 35.16
N VAL A 285 -7.75 10.26 34.21
CA VAL A 285 -7.68 11.15 33.02
C VAL A 285 -8.06 10.41 31.74
N SER A 286 -7.99 9.08 31.72
CA SER A 286 -8.59 8.22 30.71
C SER A 286 -9.08 6.91 31.31
N VAL A 287 -10.03 6.28 30.64
CA VAL A 287 -10.65 5.03 31.08
C VAL A 287 -10.60 4.02 29.95
N ARG A 288 -10.06 2.84 30.27
CA ARG A 288 -10.14 1.63 29.46
C ARG A 288 -11.34 0.80 29.87
N SER A 289 -12.14 0.43 28.88
CA SER A 289 -13.33 -0.40 29.06
C SER A 289 -13.29 -1.60 28.14
N VAL A 290 -13.86 -2.73 28.59
CA VAL A 290 -14.23 -3.84 27.72
C VAL A 290 -15.51 -3.44 26.99
N VAL A 291 -15.54 -3.66 25.67
CA VAL A 291 -16.68 -3.37 24.81
C VAL A 291 -17.63 -4.57 24.81
N GLY A 292 -18.93 -4.31 24.84
CA GLY A 292 -19.95 -5.34 24.74
C GLY A 292 -21.12 -4.95 23.85
N HIS A 293 -21.85 -5.96 23.39
CA HIS A 293 -23.16 -5.82 22.79
C HIS A 293 -24.20 -5.44 23.85
N PRO A 294 -25.26 -4.71 23.48
CA PRO A 294 -26.38 -4.49 24.37
C PRO A 294 -26.97 -5.82 24.83
N HIS A 295 -27.08 -6.00 26.13
CA HIS A 295 -27.57 -7.23 26.73
C HIS A 295 -28.55 -6.92 27.86
N SER A 296 -29.52 -7.80 28.04
CA SER A 296 -30.45 -7.79 29.16
C SER A 296 -30.31 -9.11 29.92
N GLY A 297 -29.88 -9.05 31.18
CA GLY A 297 -29.68 -10.23 31.99
C GLY A 297 -28.45 -10.13 32.88
N PRO A 298 -28.21 -11.16 33.72
CA PRO A 298 -27.00 -11.24 34.53
C PRO A 298 -25.76 -11.36 33.66
N VAL A 299 -24.69 -10.67 34.06
CA VAL A 299 -23.37 -10.72 33.42
C VAL A 299 -22.63 -11.91 33.99
N GLU A 300 -22.65 -13.04 33.28
CA GLU A 300 -21.82 -14.20 33.59
C GLU A 300 -20.53 -14.14 32.77
N LEU A 301 -19.37 -14.32 33.41
CA LEU A 301 -18.08 -14.47 32.73
C LEU A 301 -17.91 -15.96 32.39
N ASP A 302 -18.24 -16.35 31.17
CA ASP A 302 -18.37 -17.74 30.74
C ASP A 302 -17.58 -18.10 29.46
N VAL A 303 -16.90 -17.13 28.85
CA VAL A 303 -16.12 -17.33 27.62
C VAL A 303 -14.65 -17.03 27.85
N ASP A 304 -13.81 -18.03 27.62
CA ASP A 304 -12.36 -17.89 27.69
C ASP A 304 -11.79 -17.35 26.38
N ILE A 305 -11.03 -16.26 26.50
CA ILE A 305 -10.16 -15.71 25.46
C ILE A 305 -8.74 -16.11 25.81
N VAL A 306 -8.20 -17.07 25.06
CA VAL A 306 -6.85 -17.60 25.27
C VAL A 306 -5.85 -16.66 24.61
N LEU A 307 -4.92 -16.13 25.41
CA LEU A 307 -3.80 -15.28 24.97
C LEU A 307 -2.48 -16.01 25.29
N PRO A 308 -1.34 -15.62 24.70
CA PRO A 308 -0.09 -16.36 24.84
C PRO A 308 0.38 -16.57 26.28
N ARG A 309 0.06 -15.63 27.18
CA ARG A 309 0.53 -15.61 28.58
C ARG A 309 -0.58 -15.64 29.62
N SER A 310 -1.84 -15.69 29.21
CA SER A 310 -2.99 -15.60 30.11
C SER A 310 -4.26 -16.08 29.44
N VAL A 311 -5.23 -16.50 30.23
CA VAL A 311 -6.61 -16.68 29.78
C VAL A 311 -7.45 -15.58 30.42
N GLN A 312 -8.26 -14.89 29.61
CA GLN A 312 -9.23 -13.91 30.10
C GLN A 312 -10.63 -14.48 29.96
N THR A 313 -11.36 -14.58 31.07
CA THR A 313 -12.77 -14.99 31.02
C THR A 313 -13.65 -13.75 30.94
N ILE A 314 -14.37 -13.59 29.84
CA ILE A 314 -15.29 -12.48 29.56
C ILE A 314 -16.72 -12.98 29.38
N SER A 315 -17.68 -12.06 29.37
CA SER A 315 -19.07 -12.43 29.09
C SER A 315 -19.29 -12.64 27.61
N ARG A 316 -20.17 -13.58 27.24
CA ARG A 316 -20.55 -13.84 25.84
C ARG A 316 -20.95 -12.61 25.03
N HIS A 317 -21.58 -11.61 25.65
CA HIS A 317 -21.96 -10.37 24.96
C HIS A 317 -20.77 -9.45 24.68
N GLU A 318 -19.60 -9.70 25.26
CA GLU A 318 -18.34 -8.96 25.06
C GLU A 318 -17.42 -9.63 24.03
N VAL A 319 -17.86 -10.72 23.42
CA VAL A 319 -17.12 -11.47 22.39
C VAL A 319 -17.52 -10.94 21.01
N PHE A 320 -16.52 -10.71 20.17
CA PHE A 320 -16.67 -10.26 18.79
C PHE A 320 -16.04 -11.25 17.82
N THR A 321 -16.58 -11.31 16.61
CA THR A 321 -15.90 -11.92 15.46
C THR A 321 -14.96 -10.93 14.79
N ALA A 322 -14.01 -11.42 13.98
CA ALA A 322 -13.08 -10.56 13.22
C ALA A 322 -13.79 -9.62 12.25
N ASP A 323 -14.92 -10.02 11.66
CA ASP A 323 -15.67 -9.17 10.73
C ASP A 323 -16.38 -8.03 11.47
N GLU A 324 -17.00 -8.31 12.63
CA GLU A 324 -17.57 -7.26 13.49
C GLU A 324 -16.50 -6.30 14.02
N ALA A 325 -15.36 -6.85 14.45
CA ALA A 325 -14.22 -6.06 14.90
C ALA A 325 -13.67 -5.21 13.76
N ALA A 326 -13.60 -5.72 12.53
CA ALA A 326 -13.10 -4.97 11.38
C ALA A 326 -13.97 -3.72 11.11
N ASP A 327 -15.29 -3.86 11.16
CA ASP A 327 -16.21 -2.73 11.01
C ASP A 327 -16.03 -1.69 12.13
N MET A 328 -15.83 -2.14 13.38
CA MET A 328 -15.58 -1.25 14.51
C MET A 328 -14.24 -0.51 14.39
N PHE A 329 -13.17 -1.22 14.02
CA PHE A 329 -11.85 -0.62 13.82
C PHE A 329 -11.83 0.34 12.64
N GLU A 330 -12.48 0.02 11.53
CA GLU A 330 -12.62 0.92 10.38
C GLU A 330 -13.40 2.19 10.76
N ARG A 331 -14.45 2.07 11.58
CA ARG A 331 -15.17 3.22 12.11
C ARG A 331 -14.28 4.06 13.02
N PHE A 332 -13.62 3.44 14.00
CA PHE A 332 -12.69 4.13 14.89
C PHE A 332 -11.59 4.85 14.12
N TYR A 333 -10.95 4.20 13.15
CA TYR A 333 -9.95 4.82 12.28
C TYR A 333 -10.49 6.04 11.51
N ARG A 334 -11.78 6.06 11.15
CA ARG A 334 -12.39 7.17 10.40
C ARG A 334 -12.90 8.29 11.29
N THR A 335 -13.39 7.99 12.50
CA THR A 335 -14.14 8.96 13.32
C THR A 335 -13.66 9.08 14.76
N ASP A 336 -12.67 8.30 15.19
CA ASP A 336 -12.15 8.20 16.56
C ASP A 336 -13.20 7.74 17.59
N THR A 337 -14.29 7.12 17.11
CA THR A 337 -15.40 6.60 17.91
C THR A 337 -15.77 5.19 17.46
N ILE A 338 -16.20 4.33 18.39
CA ILE A 338 -16.75 3.01 18.04
C ILE A 338 -18.22 3.06 17.58
N GLY A 339 -18.87 4.22 17.69
CA GLY A 339 -20.30 4.43 17.38
C GLY A 339 -21.22 4.15 18.57
N ASP A 340 -22.51 4.42 18.37
CA ASP A 340 -23.55 4.10 19.34
C ASP A 340 -23.97 2.63 19.22
N GLY A 341 -24.51 2.06 20.30
CA GLY A 341 -25.01 0.69 20.31
C GLY A 341 -24.08 -0.35 20.92
N TYR A 342 -23.01 0.08 21.59
CA TYR A 342 -22.18 -0.78 22.43
C TYR A 342 -22.29 -0.38 23.90
N THR A 343 -22.14 -1.35 24.79
CA THR A 343 -21.96 -1.14 26.23
C THR A 343 -20.47 -1.08 26.54
N LEU A 344 -20.10 -0.31 27.56
CA LEU A 344 -18.72 -0.18 28.02
C LEU A 344 -18.67 -0.56 29.49
N ARG A 345 -17.91 -1.62 29.81
CA ARG A 345 -17.62 -2.00 31.20
C ARG A 345 -16.23 -1.49 31.56
N PRO A 346 -16.10 -0.47 32.44
CA PRO A 346 -14.80 0.02 32.86
C PRO A 346 -13.98 -1.07 33.54
N VAL A 347 -12.69 -1.17 33.19
CA VAL A 347 -11.77 -2.14 33.79
C VAL A 347 -10.53 -1.48 34.38
N GLU A 348 -10.11 -0.33 33.85
CA GLU A 348 -8.94 0.38 34.33
C GLU A 348 -9.05 1.89 34.06
N GLY A 349 -8.66 2.71 35.04
CA GLY A 349 -8.57 4.15 34.90
C GLY A 349 -7.12 4.58 35.00
N TYR A 350 -6.62 5.39 34.07
CA TYR A 350 -5.25 5.90 34.10
C TYR A 350 -5.21 7.28 34.76
N THR A 351 -4.20 7.50 35.61
CA THR A 351 -3.99 8.78 36.32
C THR A 351 -2.99 9.65 35.58
N ALA A 352 -3.00 10.96 35.86
CA ALA A 352 -2.07 11.91 35.23
C ALA A 352 -0.60 11.60 35.59
N GLU A 353 -0.37 11.04 36.77
CA GLU A 353 0.95 10.67 37.30
C GLU A 353 1.47 9.33 36.73
N GLY A 354 0.67 8.66 35.90
CA GLY A 354 1.03 7.41 35.24
C GLY A 354 0.75 6.13 36.03
N GLY A 355 0.01 6.23 37.14
CA GLY A 355 -0.58 5.07 37.83
C GLY A 355 -1.91 4.64 37.22
N TYR A 356 -2.46 3.52 37.70
CA TYR A 356 -3.77 3.01 37.29
C TYR A 356 -4.68 2.69 38.48
N ILE A 357 -5.98 2.72 38.24
CA ILE A 357 -7.07 2.39 39.16
C ILE A 357 -7.75 1.14 38.62
N ASP A 358 -7.69 0.03 39.36
CA ASP A 358 -8.37 -1.21 38.98
C ASP A 358 -9.88 -1.05 39.22
N MET A 359 -10.67 -1.18 38.15
CA MET A 359 -12.13 -1.08 38.19
C MET A 359 -12.83 -2.43 38.06
N ARG A 360 -12.08 -3.54 37.97
CA ARG A 360 -12.66 -4.89 37.85
C ARG A 360 -13.37 -5.37 39.13
N VAL A 361 -13.23 -4.62 40.23
CA VAL A 361 -13.74 -4.97 41.57
C VAL A 361 -14.89 -4.06 42.03
N ALA A 362 -15.29 -3.08 41.22
CA ALA A 362 -16.40 -2.18 41.55
C ALA A 362 -17.74 -2.73 41.02
N THR A 363 -18.33 -3.66 41.77
CA THR A 363 -19.77 -4.01 41.72
C THR A 363 -20.37 -3.92 43.09
#